data_AF-A0A1B1YSW7-F1
#
_entry.id   AF-A0A1B1YSW7-F1
#
_cell.length_a   1.000
_cell.length_b   1.000
_cell.length_c   1.000
_cell.angle_alpha   90.00
_cell.angle_beta   90.00
_cell.angle_gamma   90.00
#
_symmetry.space_group_name_H-M   'P 1'
#
loop_
_entity.id
_entity.type
_entity.pdbx_description
1 polymer ?
#
loop_
_entity_poly.entity_id
_entity_poly.type
_entity_poly.pdbx_seq_one_letter_code
_entity_poly.pdbx_strand_id
1 'polypeptide(L)'
;MSAPRALIIAWRLLRLALVIAREHRHAPEAAAAALRDTPAALGATFVKLGQGLSQRLDLLPAPYTQALAALQDRVPPFPAAAARATVEAAFGQPLDALFAEFDDTPLAAASLAQVHRATLADGTAVVVKVRRPRLRAEVEHDLRWLRRVVRAAMLLWPPFAHWRPLDLVDEIAAQLRREIDFRVEAANMRRMQRVLAAVPGVHVPTVVEPLVHEDVLVQTLSVGRPIASAYGTDDGKRLAGLLLDAYLQQLFGVGFFHGDPHPGNAFVMADGGLCLHDFGVIGYLDRHARHALAQALHGVAGCDAPSVLTAAVELGLLDVPPDRRDVIAMVDLILAEFATKPLAESSAAQVLLRIARLDSRQHLLLPRNLILLLRTLMLLEGLMRALDPGFALPAEPQARSGKVAELLQPGHRAGAASRAPDRPTAAGAARALAA
;
A
#
# COMPACT_ATOMS: atom_id res chain seq x y z
N MET A 1 27.52 -8.87 -21.43
CA MET A 1 28.30 -9.36 -20.27
C MET A 1 27.38 -9.45 -19.05
N SER A 2 26.75 -10.60 -18.79
CA SER A 2 25.58 -10.72 -17.89
C SER A 2 25.68 -11.84 -16.82
N ALA A 3 26.70 -12.70 -16.87
CA ALA A 3 26.98 -13.71 -15.85
C ALA A 3 27.34 -13.16 -14.44
N PRO A 4 28.02 -12.01 -14.26
CA PRO A 4 28.45 -11.59 -12.91
C PRO A 4 27.28 -11.20 -12.01
N ARG A 5 26.22 -10.59 -12.55
CA ARG A 5 25.05 -10.16 -11.77
C ARG A 5 24.28 -11.35 -11.19
N ALA A 6 24.09 -12.40 -12.00
CA ALA A 6 23.44 -13.64 -11.58
C ALA A 6 24.18 -14.31 -10.41
N LEU A 7 25.51 -14.40 -10.51
CA LEU A 7 26.37 -14.97 -9.48
C LEU A 7 26.32 -14.16 -8.19
N ILE A 8 26.32 -12.83 -8.28
CA ILE A 8 26.18 -11.95 -7.11
C ILE A 8 24.84 -12.18 -6.42
N ILE A 9 23.73 -12.21 -7.17
CA ILE A 9 22.39 -12.45 -6.62
C ILE A 9 22.35 -13.83 -5.97
N ALA A 10 22.77 -14.89 -6.68
CA ALA A 10 22.77 -16.25 -6.17
C ALA A 10 23.60 -16.39 -4.89
N TRP A 11 24.83 -15.85 -4.89
CA TRP A 11 25.72 -15.92 -3.73
C TRP A 11 25.17 -15.16 -2.52
N ARG A 12 24.62 -13.96 -2.73
CA ARG A 12 24.01 -13.15 -1.65
C ARG A 12 22.78 -13.83 -1.06
N LEU A 13 21.90 -14.39 -1.91
CA LEU A 13 20.72 -15.11 -1.45
C LEU A 13 21.07 -16.42 -0.75
N LEU A 14 22.08 -17.15 -1.24
CA LEU A 14 22.59 -18.35 -0.56
C LEU A 14 23.15 -18.01 0.83
N ARG A 15 23.97 -16.95 0.93
CA ARG A 15 24.50 -16.47 2.21
C ARG A 15 23.38 -16.08 3.17
N LEU A 16 22.35 -15.38 2.68
CA LEU A 16 21.18 -15.03 3.48
C LEU A 16 20.46 -16.29 3.98
N ALA A 17 20.22 -17.28 3.11
CA ALA A 17 19.56 -18.52 3.48
C ALA A 17 20.34 -19.28 4.58
N LEU A 18 21.67 -19.33 4.48
CA LEU A 18 22.53 -19.93 5.52
C LEU A 18 22.44 -19.19 6.86
N VAL A 19 22.43 -17.85 6.84
CA VAL A 19 22.27 -17.04 8.06
C VAL A 19 20.89 -17.27 8.68
N ILE A 20 19.81 -17.26 7.90
CA ILE A 20 18.47 -17.52 8.40
C ILE A 20 18.37 -18.94 8.99
N ALA A 21 18.89 -19.95 8.29
CA ALA A 21 18.84 -21.33 8.76
C ALA A 21 19.57 -21.54 10.11
N ARG A 22 20.69 -20.83 10.31
CA ARG A 22 21.49 -20.90 11.53
C ARG A 22 20.91 -20.07 12.68
N GLU A 23 20.58 -18.81 12.39
CA GLU A 23 20.33 -17.79 13.40
C GLU A 23 18.84 -17.60 13.72
N HIS A 24 17.89 -18.06 12.89
CA HIS A 24 16.46 -17.87 13.16
C HIS A 24 16.02 -18.40 14.53
N ARG A 25 16.61 -19.51 14.99
CA ARG A 25 16.28 -20.12 16.29
C ARG A 25 17.05 -19.53 17.48
N HIS A 26 18.21 -18.93 17.24
CA HIS A 26 19.16 -18.53 18.31
C HIS A 26 19.33 -17.02 18.44
N ALA A 27 19.22 -16.28 17.33
CA ALA A 27 19.37 -14.83 17.23
C ALA A 27 18.46 -14.28 16.11
N PRO A 28 17.13 -14.25 16.32
CA PRO A 28 16.17 -13.81 15.30
C PRO A 28 16.42 -12.38 14.81
N GLU A 29 16.98 -11.51 15.67
CA GLU A 29 17.37 -10.14 15.31
C GLU A 29 18.55 -10.10 14.31
N ALA A 30 19.53 -10.99 14.47
CA ALA A 30 20.66 -11.09 13.53
C ALA A 30 20.19 -11.60 12.16
N ALA A 31 19.26 -12.56 12.16
CA ALA A 31 18.61 -13.02 10.93
C ALA A 31 17.78 -11.90 10.26
N ALA A 32 17.07 -11.09 11.06
CA ALA A 32 16.31 -9.94 10.58
C ALA A 32 17.21 -8.86 9.97
N ALA A 33 18.35 -8.56 10.60
CA ALA A 33 19.35 -7.64 10.07
C ALA A 33 19.93 -8.13 8.73
N ALA A 34 20.28 -9.42 8.63
CA ALA A 34 20.76 -9.98 7.37
C ALA A 34 19.72 -9.90 6.24
N LEU A 35 18.43 -10.11 6.58
CA LEU A 35 17.30 -9.99 5.66
C LEU A 35 17.07 -8.56 5.17
N ARG A 36 17.41 -7.55 5.97
CA ARG A 36 17.43 -6.13 5.55
C ARG A 36 18.68 -5.80 4.74
N ASP A 37 19.86 -6.20 5.19
CA ASP A 37 21.13 -5.76 4.60
C ASP A 37 21.38 -6.37 3.21
N THR A 38 20.86 -7.57 2.97
CA THR A 38 21.02 -8.28 1.69
C THR A 38 20.33 -7.55 0.54
N PRO A 39 19.02 -7.19 0.62
CA PRO A 39 18.37 -6.32 -0.35
C PRO A 39 19.07 -4.98 -0.57
N ALA A 40 19.50 -4.31 0.50
CA ALA A 40 20.21 -3.03 0.41
C ALA A 40 21.51 -3.16 -0.40
N ALA A 41 22.28 -4.22 -0.18
CA ALA A 41 23.51 -4.49 -0.92
C ALA A 41 23.29 -4.89 -2.39
N LEU A 42 22.10 -5.42 -2.73
CA LEU A 42 21.76 -5.81 -4.10
C LEU A 42 21.22 -4.64 -4.94
N GLY A 43 20.78 -3.55 -4.32
CA GLY A 43 20.37 -2.31 -4.98
C GLY A 43 18.85 -2.11 -5.05
N ALA A 44 18.43 -1.06 -5.77
CA ALA A 44 17.07 -0.52 -5.74
C ALA A 44 15.98 -1.57 -6.02
N THR A 45 16.17 -2.46 -7.01
CA THR A 45 15.21 -3.53 -7.30
C THR A 45 14.95 -4.40 -6.08
N PHE A 46 16.01 -4.82 -5.38
CA PHE A 46 15.88 -5.71 -4.24
C PHE A 46 15.38 -4.99 -2.99
N VAL A 47 15.76 -3.73 -2.78
CA VAL A 47 15.16 -2.86 -1.76
C VAL A 47 13.63 -2.83 -1.92
N LYS A 48 13.14 -2.62 -3.14
CA LYS A 48 11.71 -2.62 -3.45
C LYS A 48 11.05 -3.99 -3.29
N LEU A 49 11.73 -5.06 -3.70
CA LEU A 49 11.25 -6.43 -3.43
C LEU A 49 11.15 -6.72 -1.92
N GLY A 50 12.14 -6.27 -1.14
CA GLY A 50 12.16 -6.37 0.31
C GLY A 50 11.03 -5.58 0.96
N GLN A 51 10.79 -4.34 0.51
CA GLN A 51 9.63 -3.55 0.92
C GLN A 51 8.31 -4.21 0.52
N GLY A 52 8.21 -4.80 -0.69
CA GLY A 52 7.04 -5.57 -1.12
C GLY A 52 6.78 -6.80 -0.24
N LEU A 53 7.85 -7.48 0.17
CA LEU A 53 7.78 -8.61 1.10
C LEU A 53 7.45 -8.18 2.54
N SER A 54 7.88 -6.98 2.96
CA SER A 54 7.51 -6.42 4.27
C SER A 54 6.01 -6.15 4.38
N GLN A 55 5.31 -5.99 3.26
CA GLN A 55 3.86 -5.80 3.22
C GLN A 55 3.09 -7.11 3.38
N ARG A 56 3.75 -8.27 3.21
CA ARG A 56 3.15 -9.61 3.34
C ARG A 56 3.20 -10.11 4.78
N LEU A 57 2.35 -9.53 5.63
CA LEU A 57 2.23 -9.84 7.07
C LEU A 57 1.82 -11.30 7.37
N ASP A 58 1.33 -11.99 6.35
CA ASP A 58 0.97 -13.42 6.33
C ASP A 58 2.18 -14.35 6.14
N LEU A 59 3.26 -13.87 5.51
CA LEU A 59 4.39 -14.72 5.11
C LEU A 59 5.54 -14.74 6.12
N LEU A 60 5.79 -13.61 6.79
CA LEU A 60 6.96 -13.44 7.64
C LEU A 60 6.59 -13.06 9.08
N PRO A 61 7.30 -13.59 10.09
CA PRO A 61 7.23 -13.12 11.46
C PRO A 61 7.51 -11.61 11.59
N ALA A 62 6.94 -10.99 12.63
CA ALA A 62 7.03 -9.55 12.86
C ALA A 62 8.46 -8.97 12.87
N PRO A 63 9.49 -9.62 13.46
CA PRO A 63 10.86 -9.09 13.41
C PRO A 63 11.39 -8.91 11.98
N TYR A 64 10.97 -9.78 11.06
CA TYR A 64 11.40 -9.76 9.66
C TYR A 64 10.68 -8.71 8.84
N THR A 65 9.35 -8.60 8.98
CA THR A 65 8.59 -7.55 8.31
C THR A 65 9.01 -6.17 8.80
N GLN A 66 9.30 -5.99 10.09
CA GLN A 66 9.83 -4.74 10.64
C GLN A 66 11.21 -4.40 10.09
N ALA A 67 12.14 -5.36 10.05
CA ALA A 67 13.48 -5.12 9.50
C ALA A 67 13.44 -4.77 8.01
N LEU A 68 12.59 -5.43 7.22
CA LEU A 68 12.37 -5.11 5.82
C LEU A 68 11.66 -3.77 5.62
N ALA A 69 10.71 -3.40 6.50
CA ALA A 69 10.07 -2.09 6.46
C ALA A 69 11.05 -0.94 6.76
N ALA A 70 12.12 -1.22 7.51
CA ALA A 70 13.21 -0.28 7.79
C ALA A 70 14.16 -0.07 6.60
N LEU A 71 13.96 -0.75 5.47
CA LEU A 71 14.69 -0.49 4.23
C LEU A 71 14.44 0.95 3.75
N GLN A 72 15.44 1.81 3.95
CA GLN A 72 15.35 3.20 3.53
C GLN A 72 15.39 3.33 2.01
N ASP A 73 14.50 4.16 1.49
CA ASP A 73 14.37 4.47 0.06
C ASP A 73 15.17 5.70 -0.36
N ARG A 74 15.95 6.28 0.57
CA ARG A 74 16.71 7.51 0.34
C ARG A 74 17.97 7.19 -0.44
N VAL A 75 18.03 7.73 -1.65
CA VAL A 75 19.16 7.64 -2.55
C VAL A 75 19.58 9.05 -2.95
N PRO A 76 20.86 9.28 -3.28
CA PRO A 76 21.29 10.57 -3.78
C PRO A 76 20.51 10.95 -5.04
N PRO A 77 20.27 12.25 -5.24
CA PRO A 77 19.67 12.75 -6.46
C PRO A 77 20.54 12.36 -7.67
N PHE A 78 19.92 11.95 -8.77
CA PHE A 78 20.58 11.89 -10.07
C PHE A 78 20.74 13.29 -10.67
N PRO A 79 21.64 13.50 -11.64
CA PRO A 79 21.94 14.81 -12.20
C PRO A 79 20.73 15.46 -12.88
N ALA A 80 20.56 16.77 -12.69
CA ALA A 80 19.46 17.55 -13.29
C ALA A 80 19.39 17.39 -14.81
N ALA A 81 20.54 17.35 -15.51
CA ALA A 81 20.59 17.12 -16.95
C ALA A 81 19.89 15.82 -17.39
N ALA A 82 19.96 14.77 -16.57
CA ALA A 82 19.26 13.52 -16.85
C ALA A 82 17.75 13.63 -16.56
N ALA A 83 17.34 14.45 -15.61
CA ALA A 83 15.93 14.75 -15.35
C ALA A 83 15.33 15.50 -16.54
N ARG A 84 15.97 16.58 -16.99
CA ARG A 84 15.57 17.37 -18.16
C ARG A 84 15.44 16.48 -19.39
N ALA A 85 16.47 15.68 -19.70
CA ALA A 85 16.44 14.77 -20.84
C ALA A 85 15.31 13.73 -20.75
N THR A 86 14.97 13.25 -19.55
CA THR A 86 13.86 12.30 -19.36
C THR A 86 12.51 12.97 -19.64
N VAL A 87 12.34 14.22 -19.21
CA VAL A 87 11.13 15.01 -19.47
C VAL A 87 10.98 15.33 -20.95
N GLU A 88 12.04 15.79 -21.59
CA GLU A 88 12.04 16.12 -23.02
C GLU A 88 11.77 14.86 -23.87
N ALA A 89 12.37 13.73 -23.53
CA ALA A 89 12.12 12.46 -24.21
C ALA A 89 10.68 11.95 -24.00
N ALA A 90 10.09 12.18 -22.83
CA ALA A 90 8.73 11.74 -22.51
C ALA A 90 7.67 12.48 -23.33
N PHE A 91 7.88 13.76 -23.62
CA PHE A 91 6.89 14.62 -24.29
C PHE A 91 7.29 15.05 -25.72
N GLY A 92 8.52 14.77 -26.15
CA GLY A 92 9.02 15.13 -27.48
C GLY A 92 9.17 16.64 -27.71
N GLN A 93 9.29 17.42 -26.63
CA GLN A 93 9.37 18.88 -26.64
C GLN A 93 10.49 19.36 -25.72
N PRO A 94 11.15 20.50 -26.02
CA PRO A 94 12.14 21.07 -25.13
C PRO A 94 11.50 21.51 -23.81
N LEU A 95 12.25 21.44 -22.71
CA LEU A 95 11.73 21.73 -21.38
C LEU A 95 11.11 23.13 -21.27
N ASP A 96 11.74 24.11 -21.92
CA ASP A 96 11.32 25.52 -21.92
C ASP A 96 10.01 25.75 -22.70
N ALA A 97 9.58 24.80 -23.54
CA ALA A 97 8.25 24.82 -24.17
C ALA A 97 7.16 24.23 -23.26
N LEU A 98 7.54 23.38 -22.31
CA LEU A 98 6.63 22.69 -21.38
C LEU A 98 6.41 23.51 -20.09
N PHE A 99 7.45 24.19 -19.62
CA PHE A 99 7.44 24.93 -18.36
C PHE A 99 8.05 26.33 -18.54
N ALA A 100 7.45 27.33 -17.90
CA ALA A 100 8.02 28.66 -17.81
C ALA A 100 9.28 28.68 -16.92
N GLU A 101 9.26 27.87 -15.85
CA GLU A 101 10.40 27.68 -14.96
C GLU A 101 10.48 26.21 -14.53
N PHE A 102 11.69 25.66 -14.45
CA PHE A 102 11.96 24.32 -13.93
C PHE A 102 13.15 24.39 -12.97
N ASP A 103 12.98 23.93 -11.73
CA ASP A 103 14.04 23.91 -10.73
C ASP A 103 14.93 22.68 -10.93
N ASP A 104 16.19 22.90 -11.28
CA ASP A 104 17.20 21.84 -11.42
C ASP A 104 17.52 21.16 -10.07
N THR A 105 17.22 21.83 -8.94
CA THR A 105 17.32 21.25 -7.61
C THR A 105 16.04 20.48 -7.26
N PRO A 106 16.10 19.15 -7.04
CA PRO A 106 14.92 18.39 -6.69
C PRO A 106 14.41 18.76 -5.29
N LEU A 107 13.10 18.94 -5.16
CA LEU A 107 12.40 19.06 -3.87
C LEU A 107 12.57 17.80 -3.01
N ALA A 108 12.56 16.63 -3.67
CA ALA A 108 12.71 15.34 -3.03
C ALA A 108 13.35 14.33 -3.99
N ALA A 109 14.09 13.37 -3.43
CA ALA A 109 14.63 12.24 -4.16
C ALA A 109 14.29 10.94 -3.42
N ALA A 110 13.67 10.00 -4.14
CA ALA A 110 13.35 8.66 -3.69
C ALA A 110 14.03 7.63 -4.60
N SER A 111 13.89 6.34 -4.28
CA SER A 111 14.54 5.27 -5.03
C SER A 111 14.08 5.16 -6.48
N LEU A 112 12.79 5.42 -6.74
CA LEU A 112 12.19 5.31 -8.08
C LEU A 112 12.26 6.61 -8.87
N ALA A 113 12.24 7.76 -8.20
CA ALA A 113 12.04 9.04 -8.85
C ALA A 113 12.56 10.23 -8.06
N GLN A 114 12.72 11.36 -8.75
CA GLN A 114 12.92 12.68 -8.18
C GLN A 114 11.67 13.53 -8.39
N VAL A 115 11.47 14.51 -7.51
CA VAL A 115 10.39 15.49 -7.61
C VAL A 115 11.02 16.85 -7.78
N HIS A 116 10.69 17.53 -8.86
CA HIS A 116 11.16 18.89 -9.17
C HIS A 116 10.00 19.88 -9.05
N ARG A 117 10.31 21.11 -8.65
CA ARG A 117 9.35 22.21 -8.74
C ARG A 117 9.39 22.78 -10.16
N ALA A 118 8.23 23.13 -10.70
CA ALA A 118 8.15 23.85 -11.97
C ALA A 118 6.94 24.78 -11.99
N THR A 119 6.90 25.66 -12.98
CA THR A 119 5.80 26.60 -13.23
C THR A 119 5.35 26.43 -14.68
N LEU A 120 4.04 26.24 -14.90
CA LEU A 120 3.46 26.18 -16.24
C LEU A 120 3.42 27.58 -16.89
N ALA A 121 3.22 27.63 -18.20
CA ALA A 121 3.13 28.89 -18.95
C ALA A 121 2.01 29.84 -18.48
N ASP A 122 0.96 29.30 -17.85
CA ASP A 122 -0.14 30.07 -17.26
C ASP A 122 0.14 30.56 -15.82
N GLY A 123 1.34 30.30 -15.29
CA GLY A 123 1.74 30.66 -13.93
C GLY A 123 1.39 29.62 -12.86
N THR A 124 0.73 28.52 -13.22
CA THR A 124 0.37 27.47 -12.27
C THR A 124 1.61 26.76 -11.73
N ALA A 125 1.76 26.75 -10.40
CA ALA A 125 2.83 26.02 -9.73
C ALA A 125 2.56 24.50 -9.72
N VAL A 126 3.52 23.72 -10.19
CA VAL A 126 3.43 22.27 -10.34
C VAL A 126 4.64 21.57 -9.74
N VAL A 127 4.49 20.26 -9.52
CA VAL A 127 5.59 19.35 -9.27
C VAL A 127 5.71 18.37 -10.43
N VAL A 128 6.95 18.10 -10.82
CA VAL A 128 7.31 17.17 -11.89
C VAL A 128 8.01 15.98 -11.25
N LYS A 129 7.30 14.85 -11.15
CA LYS A 129 7.90 13.58 -10.74
C LYS A 129 8.59 12.95 -11.94
N VAL A 130 9.90 12.74 -11.85
CA VAL A 130 10.73 12.18 -12.93
C VAL A 130 11.31 10.85 -12.48
N ARG A 131 11.01 9.78 -13.22
CA ARG A 131 11.53 8.44 -12.93
C ARG A 131 13.04 8.40 -13.12
N ARG A 132 13.72 7.65 -12.27
CA ARG A 132 15.17 7.45 -12.38
C ARG A 132 15.51 6.84 -13.75
N PRO A 133 16.48 7.40 -14.49
CA PRO A 133 16.89 6.87 -15.79
C PRO A 133 17.31 5.40 -15.68
N ARG A 134 16.98 4.60 -16.70
CA ARG A 134 17.33 3.16 -16.82
C ARG A 134 16.71 2.23 -15.76
N LEU A 135 15.98 2.74 -14.77
CA LEU A 135 15.35 1.95 -13.71
C LEU A 135 14.53 0.76 -14.24
N ARG A 136 13.70 0.98 -15.27
CA ARG A 136 12.88 -0.08 -15.87
C ARG A 136 13.74 -1.23 -16.41
N ALA A 137 14.82 -0.92 -17.12
CA ALA A 137 15.72 -1.92 -17.69
C ALA A 137 16.47 -2.70 -16.60
N GLU A 138 16.89 -2.01 -15.54
CA GLU A 138 17.55 -2.60 -14.36
C GLU A 138 16.61 -3.53 -13.60
N VAL A 139 15.39 -3.08 -13.32
CA VAL A 139 14.34 -3.88 -12.66
C VAL A 139 14.03 -5.14 -13.45
N GLU A 140 13.77 -5.04 -14.77
CA GLU A 140 13.50 -6.22 -15.58
C GLU A 140 14.71 -7.16 -15.67
N HIS A 141 15.93 -6.63 -15.69
CA HIS A 141 17.14 -7.44 -15.67
C HIS A 141 17.29 -8.24 -14.37
N ASP A 142 17.15 -7.57 -13.22
CA ASP A 142 17.26 -8.18 -11.90
C ASP A 142 16.13 -9.20 -11.66
N LEU A 143 14.89 -8.90 -12.06
CA LEU A 143 13.75 -9.83 -11.96
C LEU A 143 13.96 -11.09 -12.80
N ARG A 144 14.54 -10.98 -14.00
CA ARG A 144 14.88 -12.16 -14.82
C ARG A 144 15.89 -13.07 -14.12
N TRP A 145 16.90 -12.49 -13.47
CA TRP A 145 17.89 -13.28 -12.75
C TRP A 145 17.35 -13.87 -11.46
N LEU A 146 16.55 -13.12 -10.71
CA LEU A 146 15.88 -13.63 -9.51
C LEU A 146 15.05 -14.87 -9.84
N ARG A 147 14.24 -14.84 -10.92
CA ARG A 147 13.49 -16.01 -11.39
C ARG A 147 14.38 -17.21 -11.69
N ARG A 148 15.53 -17.00 -12.33
CA ARG A 148 16.49 -18.09 -12.63
C ARG A 148 17.09 -18.68 -11.35
N VAL A 149 17.47 -17.84 -10.40
CA VAL A 149 18.01 -18.28 -9.10
C VAL A 149 16.97 -19.06 -8.32
N VAL A 150 15.72 -18.58 -8.25
CA VAL A 150 14.62 -19.27 -7.57
C VAL A 150 14.30 -20.61 -8.24
N ARG A 151 14.29 -20.69 -9.58
CA ARG A 151 14.13 -21.97 -10.30
C ARG A 151 15.24 -22.96 -9.98
N ALA A 152 16.50 -22.51 -9.95
CA ALA A 152 17.62 -23.35 -9.58
C ALA A 152 17.52 -23.84 -8.13
N ALA A 153 17.12 -22.97 -7.19
CA ALA A 153 16.89 -23.33 -5.81
C ALA A 153 15.77 -24.39 -5.65
N MET A 154 14.67 -24.27 -6.39
CA MET A 154 13.60 -25.27 -6.41
C MET A 154 14.06 -26.63 -6.94
N LEU A 155 14.95 -26.65 -7.93
CA LEU A 155 15.53 -27.89 -8.47
C LEU A 155 16.48 -28.56 -7.45
N LEU A 156 17.27 -27.76 -6.74
CA LEU A 156 18.22 -28.24 -5.74
C LEU A 156 17.55 -28.64 -4.41
N TRP A 157 16.38 -28.06 -4.09
CA TRP A 157 15.62 -28.35 -2.88
C TRP A 157 14.11 -28.47 -3.17
N PRO A 158 13.63 -29.65 -3.61
CA PRO A 158 12.23 -29.85 -4.03
C PRO A 158 11.15 -29.44 -3.02
N PRO A 159 11.31 -29.63 -1.69
CA PRO A 159 10.38 -29.11 -0.69
C PRO A 159 10.12 -27.59 -0.77
N PHE A 160 11.08 -26.80 -1.26
CA PHE A 160 10.91 -25.36 -1.44
C PHE A 160 9.80 -25.01 -2.45
N ALA A 161 9.53 -25.90 -3.41
CA ALA A 161 8.48 -25.69 -4.40
C ALA A 161 7.06 -25.65 -3.81
N HIS A 162 6.85 -26.28 -2.63
CA HIS A 162 5.55 -26.28 -1.95
C HIS A 162 5.09 -24.87 -1.58
N TRP A 163 6.04 -23.95 -1.32
CA TRP A 163 5.78 -22.55 -0.97
C TRP A 163 5.46 -21.65 -2.17
N ARG A 164 5.42 -22.20 -3.38
CA ARG A 164 5.15 -21.46 -4.62
C ARG A 164 5.97 -20.15 -4.76
N PRO A 165 7.30 -20.19 -4.54
CA PRO A 165 8.11 -18.97 -4.46
C PRO A 165 8.16 -18.16 -5.76
N LEU A 166 7.96 -18.81 -6.92
CA LEU A 166 7.86 -18.12 -8.20
C LEU A 166 6.61 -17.26 -8.31
N ASP A 167 5.48 -17.73 -7.78
CA ASP A 167 4.23 -16.97 -7.81
C ASP A 167 4.33 -15.72 -6.93
N LEU A 168 5.00 -15.85 -5.77
CA LEU A 168 5.32 -14.69 -4.92
C LEU A 168 6.24 -13.70 -5.63
N VAL A 169 7.29 -14.17 -6.31
CA VAL A 169 8.18 -13.30 -7.10
C VAL A 169 7.41 -12.60 -8.21
N ASP A 170 6.52 -13.31 -8.92
CA ASP A 170 5.71 -12.75 -9.99
C ASP A 170 4.69 -11.73 -9.48
N GLU A 171 4.09 -11.97 -8.31
CA GLU A 171 3.18 -11.04 -7.64
C GLU A 171 3.88 -9.73 -7.27
N ILE A 172 5.02 -9.81 -6.55
CA ILE A 172 5.79 -8.64 -6.14
C ILE A 172 6.36 -7.91 -7.38
N ALA A 173 6.82 -8.66 -8.40
CA ALA A 173 7.28 -8.08 -9.66
C ALA A 173 6.17 -7.32 -10.39
N ALA A 174 4.95 -7.87 -10.45
CA ALA A 174 3.81 -7.18 -11.04
C ALA A 174 3.45 -5.91 -10.27
N GLN A 175 3.58 -5.91 -8.94
CA GLN A 175 3.42 -4.70 -8.14
C GLN A 175 4.48 -3.65 -8.45
N LEU A 176 5.76 -4.03 -8.46
CA LEU A 176 6.86 -3.11 -8.77
C LEU A 176 6.71 -2.49 -10.16
N ARG A 177 6.30 -3.28 -11.17
CA ARG A 177 6.03 -2.76 -12.52
C ARG A 177 4.93 -1.70 -12.56
N ARG A 178 3.89 -1.84 -11.72
CA ARG A 178 2.83 -0.83 -11.59
C ARG A 178 3.34 0.42 -10.88
N GLU A 179 4.19 0.25 -9.87
CA GLU A 179 4.78 1.35 -9.10
C GLU A 179 5.70 2.24 -9.95
N ILE A 180 6.39 1.67 -10.95
CA ILE A 180 7.28 2.42 -11.85
C ILE A 180 6.59 3.02 -13.09
N ASP A 181 5.28 2.81 -13.26
CA ASP A 181 4.49 3.38 -14.36
C ASP A 181 3.58 4.49 -13.82
N PHE A 182 4.00 5.73 -14.00
CA PHE A 182 3.28 6.88 -13.46
C PHE A 182 1.90 7.13 -14.07
N ARG A 183 1.57 6.50 -15.20
CA ARG A 183 0.19 6.55 -15.72
C ARG A 183 -0.80 5.86 -14.78
N VAL A 184 -0.34 4.82 -14.08
CA VAL A 184 -1.14 4.12 -13.06
C VAL A 184 -1.42 5.04 -11.88
N GLU A 185 -0.39 5.72 -11.37
CA GLU A 185 -0.56 6.70 -10.28
C GLU A 185 -1.49 7.85 -10.70
N ALA A 186 -1.30 8.41 -11.90
CA ALA A 186 -2.17 9.46 -12.44
C ALA A 186 -3.63 9.01 -12.55
N ALA A 187 -3.89 7.78 -13.00
CA ALA A 187 -5.25 7.22 -13.06
C ALA A 187 -5.87 7.07 -11.67
N ASN A 188 -5.06 6.64 -10.68
CA ASN A 188 -5.49 6.51 -9.29
C ASN A 188 -5.81 7.87 -8.67
N MET A 189 -4.98 8.89 -8.91
CA MET A 189 -5.21 10.27 -8.47
C MET A 189 -6.55 10.81 -9.00
N ARG A 190 -6.81 10.71 -10.31
CA ARG A 190 -8.08 11.16 -10.92
C ARG A 190 -9.30 10.48 -10.29
N ARG A 191 -9.18 9.18 -10.01
CA ARG A 191 -10.27 8.45 -9.35
C ARG A 191 -10.43 8.88 -7.91
N MET A 192 -9.33 9.03 -7.17
CA MET A 192 -9.38 9.44 -5.76
C MET A 192 -9.93 10.86 -5.60
N GLN A 193 -9.56 11.79 -6.48
CA GLN A 193 -10.10 13.15 -6.49
C GLN A 193 -11.64 13.14 -6.60
N ARG A 194 -12.21 12.27 -7.45
CA ARG A 194 -13.67 12.09 -7.54
C ARG A 194 -14.29 11.46 -6.30
N VAL A 195 -13.61 10.46 -5.72
CA VAL A 195 -14.07 9.80 -4.48
C VAL A 195 -14.12 10.79 -3.32
N LEU A 196 -13.08 11.61 -3.16
CA LEU A 196 -12.90 12.54 -2.06
C LEU A 196 -13.56 13.90 -2.27
N ALA A 197 -14.05 14.21 -3.49
CA ALA A 197 -14.88 15.39 -3.72
C ALA A 197 -16.16 15.42 -2.85
N ALA A 198 -16.60 14.26 -2.35
CA ALA A 198 -17.72 14.12 -1.41
C ALA A 198 -17.35 14.48 0.05
N VAL A 199 -16.07 14.75 0.35
CA VAL A 199 -15.57 15.04 1.70
C VAL A 199 -14.95 16.44 1.73
N PRO A 200 -15.71 17.46 2.17
CA PRO A 200 -15.20 18.83 2.26
C PRO A 200 -13.94 18.93 3.12
N GLY A 201 -12.99 19.77 2.70
CA GLY A 201 -11.72 19.96 3.41
C GLY A 201 -10.68 18.87 3.17
N VAL A 202 -10.93 17.93 2.24
CA VAL A 202 -9.95 16.94 1.79
C VAL A 202 -9.57 17.19 0.34
N HIS A 203 -8.27 17.30 0.08
CA HIS A 203 -7.70 17.67 -1.20
C HIS A 203 -6.81 16.55 -1.74
N VAL A 204 -6.80 16.44 -3.07
CA VAL A 204 -5.90 15.60 -3.85
C VAL A 204 -5.26 16.50 -4.90
N PRO A 205 -3.92 16.44 -5.11
CA PRO A 205 -3.29 17.18 -6.18
C PRO A 205 -3.92 16.87 -7.54
N THR A 206 -4.11 17.88 -8.37
CA THR A 206 -4.69 17.68 -9.70
C THR A 206 -3.60 17.31 -10.69
N VAL A 207 -3.83 16.24 -11.46
CA VAL A 207 -2.94 15.81 -12.54
C VAL A 207 -3.02 16.81 -13.69
N VAL A 208 -1.88 17.19 -14.27
CA VAL A 208 -1.83 18.02 -15.47
C VAL A 208 -1.95 17.10 -16.69
N GLU A 209 -3.16 16.99 -17.23
CA GLU A 209 -3.54 16.00 -18.26
C GLU A 209 -2.62 15.90 -19.49
N PRO A 210 -2.14 17.01 -20.12
CA PRO A 210 -1.23 16.89 -21.25
C PRO A 210 0.17 16.38 -20.86
N LEU A 211 0.50 16.37 -19.57
CA LEU A 211 1.83 16.08 -19.04
C LEU A 211 1.84 14.81 -18.17
N VAL A 212 1.31 13.72 -18.75
CA VAL A 212 1.31 12.38 -18.14
C VAL A 212 2.01 11.38 -19.07
N HIS A 213 3.07 10.77 -18.57
CA HIS A 213 3.85 9.75 -19.26
C HIS A 213 4.18 8.60 -18.29
N GLU A 214 4.66 7.44 -18.79
CA GLU A 214 5.10 6.35 -17.91
C GLU A 214 6.32 6.72 -17.04
N ASP A 215 7.06 7.75 -17.44
CA ASP A 215 8.33 8.16 -16.84
C ASP A 215 8.24 9.52 -16.14
N VAL A 216 7.18 10.29 -16.44
CA VAL A 216 6.98 11.63 -15.90
C VAL A 216 5.52 11.85 -15.51
N LEU A 217 5.30 12.37 -14.31
CA LEU A 217 3.99 12.79 -13.83
C LEU A 217 4.05 14.23 -13.33
N VAL A 218 3.23 15.08 -13.95
CA VAL A 218 3.05 16.46 -13.53
C VAL A 218 1.72 16.61 -12.80
N GLN A 219 1.76 17.26 -11.64
CA GLN A 219 0.58 17.55 -10.82
C GLN A 219 0.73 18.92 -10.16
N THR A 220 -0.38 19.52 -9.72
CA THR A 220 -0.37 20.78 -8.97
C THR A 220 0.49 20.67 -7.71
N LEU A 221 1.24 21.73 -7.40
CA LEU A 221 2.00 21.82 -6.16
C LEU A 221 1.05 22.02 -4.97
N SER A 222 1.08 21.12 -4.00
CA SER A 222 0.41 21.32 -2.71
C SER A 222 1.31 22.13 -1.79
N VAL A 223 0.82 23.26 -1.29
CA VAL A 223 1.54 24.10 -0.33
C VAL A 223 0.94 23.85 1.06
N GLY A 224 1.72 23.22 1.94
CA GLY A 224 1.27 22.87 3.27
C GLY A 224 2.41 22.38 4.16
N ARG A 225 2.08 22.18 5.44
CA ARG A 225 2.99 21.60 6.44
C ARG A 225 2.73 20.10 6.56
N PRO A 226 3.74 19.26 6.84
CA PRO A 226 3.52 17.83 7.07
C PRO A 226 2.47 17.58 8.15
N ILE A 227 1.64 16.55 8.01
CA ILE A 227 0.59 16.22 9.00
C ILE A 227 1.15 15.98 10.41
N ALA A 228 2.41 15.54 10.50
CA ALA A 228 3.13 15.34 11.76
C ALA A 228 3.25 16.62 12.61
N SER A 229 3.18 17.80 11.98
CA SER A 229 3.18 19.08 12.71
C SER A 229 1.88 19.37 13.47
N ALA A 230 0.84 18.55 13.30
CA ALA A 230 -0.44 18.68 14.01
C ALA A 230 -0.63 17.65 15.13
N TYR A 231 0.36 16.78 15.38
CA TYR A 231 0.26 15.73 16.41
C TYR A 231 0.05 16.30 17.81
N GLY A 232 -0.96 15.78 18.51
CA GLY A 232 -1.31 16.21 19.87
C GLY A 232 -1.86 17.64 19.99
N THR A 233 -2.18 18.30 18.87
CA THR A 233 -2.76 19.65 18.86
C THR A 233 -4.29 19.60 18.74
N ASP A 234 -4.99 20.69 19.07
CA ASP A 234 -6.43 20.78 18.83
C ASP A 234 -6.78 20.65 17.34
N ASP A 235 -5.91 21.17 16.46
CA ASP A 235 -6.01 20.98 15.02
C ASP A 235 -5.85 19.51 14.62
N GLY A 236 -5.02 18.76 15.35
CA GLY A 236 -4.84 17.32 15.20
C GLY A 236 -6.14 16.54 15.35
N LYS A 237 -6.96 16.87 16.37
CA LYS A 237 -8.27 16.23 16.58
C LYS A 237 -9.22 16.44 15.41
N ARG A 238 -9.30 17.69 14.91
CA ARG A 238 -10.10 18.02 13.73
C ARG A 238 -9.62 17.27 12.49
N LEU A 239 -8.31 17.20 12.27
CA LEU A 239 -7.70 16.48 11.16
C LEU A 239 -7.89 14.97 11.24
N ALA A 240 -7.86 14.38 12.44
CA ALA A 240 -8.20 12.98 12.65
C ALA A 240 -9.64 12.70 12.20
N GLY A 241 -10.60 13.56 12.55
CA GLY A 241 -11.99 13.46 12.07
C GLY A 241 -12.11 13.54 10.55
N LEU A 242 -11.43 14.50 9.90
CA LEU A 242 -11.42 14.62 8.44
C LEU A 242 -10.78 13.41 7.75
N LEU A 243 -9.68 12.90 8.31
CA LEU A 243 -9.00 11.70 7.81
C LEU A 243 -9.91 10.47 7.93
N LEU A 244 -10.64 10.32 9.04
CA LEU A 244 -11.63 9.26 9.21
C LEU A 244 -12.69 9.35 8.12
N ASP A 245 -13.27 10.53 7.91
CA ASP A 245 -14.30 10.75 6.91
C ASP A 245 -13.83 10.43 5.50
N ALA A 246 -12.60 10.81 5.16
CA ALA A 246 -11.97 10.46 3.90
C ALA A 246 -11.87 8.94 3.72
N TYR A 247 -11.46 8.21 4.77
CA TYR A 247 -11.30 6.75 4.69
C TYR A 247 -12.65 5.99 4.73
N LEU A 248 -13.64 6.49 5.45
CA LEU A 248 -15.01 5.94 5.41
C LEU A 248 -15.60 6.04 4.01
N GLN A 249 -15.43 7.19 3.35
CA GLN A 249 -15.87 7.39 1.96
C GLN A 249 -15.16 6.45 0.98
N GLN A 250 -13.84 6.29 1.14
CA GLN A 250 -13.03 5.38 0.34
C GLN A 250 -13.45 3.90 0.51
N LEU A 251 -13.54 3.44 1.75
CA LEU A 251 -13.81 2.03 2.08
C LEU A 251 -15.28 1.66 1.84
N PHE A 252 -16.22 2.42 2.39
CA PHE A 252 -17.65 2.05 2.38
C PHE A 252 -18.42 2.70 1.24
N GLY A 253 -18.10 3.95 0.89
CA GLY A 253 -18.78 4.66 -0.21
C GLY A 253 -18.50 4.02 -1.57
N VAL A 254 -17.22 3.84 -1.91
CA VAL A 254 -16.82 3.37 -3.27
C VAL A 254 -16.06 2.04 -3.26
N GLY A 255 -15.44 1.64 -2.15
CA GLY A 255 -14.57 0.46 -2.11
C GLY A 255 -13.27 0.66 -2.89
N PHE A 256 -12.79 1.90 -2.97
CA PHE A 256 -11.54 2.30 -3.62
C PHE A 256 -10.74 3.10 -2.60
N PHE A 257 -9.70 2.50 -2.04
CA PHE A 257 -9.02 3.06 -0.87
C PHE A 257 -7.52 3.19 -1.05
N HIS A 258 -6.97 4.26 -0.49
CA HIS A 258 -5.55 4.53 -0.44
C HIS A 258 -4.88 3.53 0.52
N GLY A 259 -3.93 2.77 -0.02
CA GLY A 259 -3.31 1.64 0.64
C GLY A 259 -2.22 2.00 1.64
N ASP A 260 -1.69 3.22 1.60
CA ASP A 260 -0.53 3.64 2.38
C ASP A 260 -0.71 5.04 3.02
N PRO A 261 -1.57 5.19 4.05
CA PRO A 261 -1.74 6.44 4.82
C PRO A 261 -0.51 6.84 5.65
N HIS A 262 0.70 6.66 5.13
CA HIS A 262 1.90 7.07 5.83
C HIS A 262 1.88 8.60 6.07
N PRO A 263 2.33 9.10 7.24
CA PRO A 263 2.35 10.54 7.53
C PRO A 263 3.06 11.40 6.47
N GLY A 264 4.06 10.85 5.79
CA GLY A 264 4.77 11.52 4.69
C GLY A 264 3.90 11.82 3.46
N ASN A 265 2.76 11.14 3.33
CA ASN A 265 1.81 11.27 2.22
C ASN A 265 0.61 12.16 2.59
N ALA A 266 0.67 12.88 3.71
CA ALA A 266 -0.41 13.74 4.17
C ALA A 266 0.11 15.10 4.65
N PHE A 267 -0.55 16.17 4.20
CA PHE A 267 -0.17 17.56 4.48
C PHE A 267 -1.37 18.35 4.99
N VAL A 268 -1.11 19.28 5.91
CA VAL A 268 -2.08 20.29 6.34
C VAL A 268 -1.89 21.52 5.46
N MET A 269 -2.93 21.86 4.72
CA MET A 269 -2.98 23.00 3.80
C MET A 269 -3.14 24.32 4.58
N ALA A 270 -2.86 25.45 3.92
CA ALA A 270 -2.94 26.77 4.54
C ALA A 270 -4.37 27.15 5.01
N ASP A 271 -5.40 26.60 4.36
CA ASP A 271 -6.81 26.75 4.72
C ASP A 271 -7.25 25.80 5.87
N GLY A 272 -6.32 25.01 6.42
CA GLY A 272 -6.61 23.97 7.40
C GLY A 272 -7.17 22.68 6.80
N GLY A 273 -7.26 22.57 5.47
CA GLY A 273 -7.63 21.33 4.80
C GLY A 273 -6.55 20.24 4.92
N LEU A 274 -6.93 19.01 4.62
CA LEU A 274 -6.04 17.85 4.53
C LEU A 274 -5.75 17.56 3.06
N CYS A 275 -4.48 17.51 2.66
CA CYS A 275 -4.07 17.06 1.33
C CYS A 275 -3.43 15.68 1.39
N LEU A 276 -3.97 14.73 0.63
CA LEU A 276 -3.43 13.36 0.51
C LEU A 276 -2.62 13.22 -0.78
N HIS A 277 -1.47 12.55 -0.68
CA HIS A 277 -0.51 12.33 -1.75
C HIS A 277 -0.22 10.83 -1.94
N ASP A 278 0.53 10.53 -3.02
CA ASP A 278 1.08 9.21 -3.33
C ASP A 278 0.02 8.10 -3.48
N PHE A 279 -0.66 8.10 -4.61
CA PHE A 279 -1.68 7.10 -4.92
C PHE A 279 -1.11 5.90 -5.69
N GLY A 280 0.16 5.55 -5.43
CA GLY A 280 0.84 4.41 -6.03
C GLY A 280 0.28 3.07 -5.54
N VAL A 281 -0.24 3.03 -4.31
CA VAL A 281 -0.83 1.82 -3.72
C VAL A 281 -2.32 2.03 -3.47
N ILE A 282 -3.16 1.35 -4.25
CA ILE A 282 -4.61 1.36 -4.10
C ILE A 282 -5.14 -0.06 -3.85
N GLY A 283 -6.09 -0.16 -2.93
CA GLY A 283 -6.89 -1.35 -2.69
C GLY A 283 -8.34 -1.21 -3.16
N TYR A 284 -8.97 -2.37 -3.36
CA TYR A 284 -10.36 -2.46 -3.81
C TYR A 284 -11.15 -3.40 -2.92
N LEU A 285 -12.36 -2.99 -2.57
CA LEU A 285 -13.36 -3.82 -1.89
C LEU A 285 -14.62 -3.84 -2.77
N ASP A 286 -15.08 -5.04 -3.10
CA ASP A 286 -16.38 -5.18 -3.73
C ASP A 286 -17.50 -4.92 -2.70
N ARG A 287 -18.75 -4.86 -3.18
CA ARG A 287 -19.90 -4.56 -2.33
C ARG A 287 -20.00 -5.52 -1.14
N HIS A 288 -19.78 -6.81 -1.37
CA HIS A 288 -19.85 -7.83 -0.33
C HIS A 288 -18.79 -7.60 0.74
N ALA A 289 -17.53 -7.44 0.33
CA ALA A 289 -16.42 -7.18 1.24
C ALA A 289 -16.60 -5.88 2.04
N ARG A 290 -17.24 -4.85 1.48
CA ARG A 290 -17.57 -3.62 2.22
C ARG A 290 -18.58 -3.85 3.35
N HIS A 291 -19.64 -4.62 3.08
CA HIS A 291 -20.63 -4.98 4.11
C HIS A 291 -20.01 -5.86 5.19
N ALA A 292 -19.25 -6.89 4.79
CA ALA A 292 -18.54 -7.76 5.71
C ALA A 292 -17.54 -6.98 6.57
N LEU A 293 -16.79 -6.03 6.00
CA LEU A 293 -15.90 -5.16 6.76
C LEU A 293 -16.67 -4.30 7.77
N ALA A 294 -17.82 -3.74 7.39
CA ALA A 294 -18.63 -2.94 8.30
C ALA A 294 -19.15 -3.79 9.47
N GLN A 295 -19.62 -5.00 9.19
CA GLN A 295 -20.04 -5.97 10.20
C GLN A 295 -18.88 -6.39 11.11
N ALA A 296 -17.70 -6.63 10.56
CA ALA A 296 -16.51 -6.97 11.33
C ALA A 296 -16.13 -5.86 12.31
N LEU A 297 -16.06 -4.61 11.85
CA LEU A 297 -15.75 -3.47 12.72
C LEU A 297 -16.83 -3.25 13.78
N HIS A 298 -18.11 -3.42 13.43
CA HIS A 298 -19.22 -3.32 14.38
C HIS A 298 -19.15 -4.43 15.44
N GLY A 299 -18.91 -5.67 15.04
CA GLY A 299 -18.78 -6.81 15.94
C GLY A 299 -17.58 -6.68 16.88
N VAL A 300 -16.44 -6.15 16.40
CA VAL A 300 -15.28 -5.86 17.25
C VAL A 300 -15.61 -4.81 18.31
N ALA A 301 -16.34 -3.74 17.94
CA ALA A 301 -16.78 -2.71 18.87
C ALA A 301 -17.78 -3.23 19.91
N GLY A 302 -18.70 -4.10 19.49
CA GLY A 302 -19.72 -4.71 20.36
C GLY A 302 -19.25 -5.95 21.13
N CYS A 303 -18.00 -6.39 20.96
CA CYS A 303 -17.48 -7.66 21.48
C CYS A 303 -18.37 -8.87 21.09
N ASP A 304 -18.89 -8.87 19.86
CA ASP A 304 -19.78 -9.91 19.31
C ASP A 304 -18.97 -10.91 18.45
N ALA A 305 -18.44 -11.97 19.08
CA ALA A 305 -17.63 -12.97 18.39
C ALA A 305 -18.36 -13.70 17.24
N PRO A 306 -19.63 -14.13 17.38
CA PRO A 306 -20.39 -14.70 16.26
C PRO A 306 -20.42 -13.79 15.02
N SER A 307 -20.72 -12.49 15.21
CA SER A 307 -20.75 -11.53 14.10
C SER A 307 -19.36 -11.31 13.50
N VAL A 308 -18.31 -11.21 14.34
CA VAL A 308 -16.93 -11.05 13.85
C VAL A 308 -16.47 -12.28 13.07
N LEU A 309 -16.77 -13.49 13.54
CA LEU A 309 -16.40 -14.73 12.84
C LEU A 309 -17.12 -14.83 11.48
N THR A 310 -18.42 -14.55 11.45
CA THR A 310 -19.20 -14.53 10.20
C THR A 310 -18.60 -13.56 9.20
N ALA A 311 -18.32 -12.34 9.64
CA ALA A 311 -17.70 -11.32 8.79
C ALA A 311 -16.27 -11.70 8.35
N ALA A 312 -15.48 -12.35 9.21
CA ALA A 312 -14.14 -12.82 8.85
C ALA A 312 -14.18 -13.90 7.77
N VAL A 313 -15.16 -14.82 7.82
CA VAL A 313 -15.39 -15.82 6.76
C VAL A 313 -15.83 -15.14 5.47
N GLU A 314 -16.78 -14.20 5.54
CA GLU A 314 -17.26 -13.45 4.37
C GLU A 314 -16.18 -12.58 3.70
N LEU A 315 -15.24 -12.06 4.48
CA LEU A 315 -14.07 -11.35 3.97
C LEU A 315 -13.04 -12.29 3.34
N GLY A 316 -13.10 -13.61 3.61
CA GLY A 316 -12.07 -14.57 3.22
C GLY A 316 -10.82 -14.52 4.10
N LEU A 317 -10.94 -14.03 5.34
CA LEU A 317 -9.88 -14.09 6.35
C LEU A 317 -9.77 -15.49 6.98
N LEU A 318 -10.86 -16.26 6.95
CA LEU A 318 -10.94 -17.60 7.50
C LEU A 318 -11.74 -18.51 6.54
N ASP A 319 -11.31 -19.76 6.41
CA ASP A 319 -12.04 -20.79 5.67
C ASP A 319 -12.61 -21.85 6.64
N VAL A 320 -13.53 -21.41 7.50
CA VAL A 320 -14.22 -22.25 8.48
C VAL A 320 -15.72 -21.95 8.50
N PRO A 321 -16.57 -22.91 8.93
CA PRO A 321 -17.98 -22.62 9.15
C PRO A 321 -18.16 -21.50 10.21
N PRO A 322 -19.03 -20.51 9.97
CA PRO A 322 -19.19 -19.36 10.86
C PRO A 322 -19.86 -19.69 12.20
N ASP A 323 -20.49 -20.85 12.33
CA ASP A 323 -21.15 -21.36 13.55
C ASP A 323 -20.24 -22.28 14.38
N ARG A 324 -18.98 -22.41 14.00
CA ARG A 324 -18.03 -23.33 14.61
C ARG A 324 -17.66 -22.88 16.04
N ARG A 325 -18.28 -23.53 17.03
CA ARG A 325 -18.20 -23.17 18.46
C ARG A 325 -16.78 -23.06 19.02
N ASP A 326 -15.86 -23.94 18.64
CA ASP A 326 -14.47 -23.89 19.10
C ASP A 326 -13.74 -22.63 18.60
N VAL A 327 -14.03 -22.20 17.36
CA VAL A 327 -13.46 -20.97 16.79
C VAL A 327 -14.13 -19.73 17.39
N ILE A 328 -15.45 -19.77 17.59
CA ILE A 328 -16.17 -18.68 18.29
C ILE A 328 -15.55 -18.43 19.66
N ALA A 329 -15.31 -19.48 20.45
CA ALA A 329 -14.69 -19.35 21.77
C ALA A 329 -13.27 -18.75 21.70
N MET A 330 -12.50 -19.06 20.64
CA MET A 330 -11.19 -18.43 20.42
C MET A 330 -11.31 -16.95 20.04
N VAL A 331 -12.29 -16.60 19.20
CA VAL A 331 -12.59 -15.20 18.83
C VAL A 331 -13.05 -14.42 20.06
N ASP A 332 -13.92 -15.00 20.89
CA ASP A 332 -14.35 -14.42 22.18
C ASP A 332 -13.15 -14.11 23.07
N LEU A 333 -12.18 -15.01 23.18
CA LEU A 333 -10.97 -14.77 23.97
C LEU A 333 -10.15 -13.60 23.42
N ILE A 334 -10.03 -13.49 22.10
CA ILE A 334 -9.35 -12.36 21.44
C ILE A 334 -10.09 -11.04 21.71
N LEU A 335 -11.42 -11.03 21.63
CA LEU A 335 -12.26 -9.86 21.89
C LEU A 335 -12.26 -9.47 23.37
N ALA A 336 -12.26 -10.43 24.28
CA ALA A 336 -12.17 -10.19 25.72
C ALA A 336 -10.83 -9.54 26.08
N GLU A 337 -9.71 -10.04 25.53
CA GLU A 337 -8.40 -9.41 25.71
C GLU A 337 -8.38 -7.98 25.15
N PHE A 338 -9.00 -7.78 23.99
CA PHE A 338 -9.14 -6.46 23.38
C PHE A 338 -9.95 -5.48 24.24
N ALA A 339 -11.06 -5.94 24.84
CA ALA A 339 -11.91 -5.13 25.71
C ALA A 339 -11.20 -4.70 27.01
N THR A 340 -10.21 -5.47 27.47
CA THR A 340 -9.43 -5.13 28.67
C THR A 340 -8.31 -4.11 28.44
N LYS A 341 -7.94 -3.84 27.18
CA LYS A 341 -6.87 -2.90 26.85
C LYS A 341 -7.40 -1.45 26.84
N PRO A 342 -6.57 -0.47 27.23
CA PRO A 342 -6.90 0.94 27.00
C PRO A 342 -7.24 1.18 25.53
N LEU A 343 -8.26 2.00 25.25
CA LEU A 343 -8.69 2.34 23.88
C LEU A 343 -7.54 2.83 22.99
N ALA A 344 -6.53 3.49 23.58
CA ALA A 344 -5.32 3.95 22.91
C ALA A 344 -4.38 2.81 22.45
N GLU A 345 -4.52 1.60 22.98
CA GLU A 345 -3.74 0.41 22.63
C GLU A 345 -4.55 -0.61 21.81
N SER A 346 -5.86 -0.40 21.69
CA SER A 346 -6.81 -1.31 21.03
C SER A 346 -6.83 -1.12 19.52
N SER A 347 -6.42 -2.14 18.76
CA SER A 347 -6.38 -2.13 17.30
C SER A 347 -7.32 -3.16 16.67
N ALA A 348 -8.32 -2.70 15.91
CA ALA A 348 -9.26 -3.57 15.22
C ALA A 348 -8.54 -4.38 14.14
N ALA A 349 -7.57 -3.77 13.46
CA ALA A 349 -6.76 -4.46 12.47
C ALA A 349 -5.93 -5.62 13.07
N GLN A 350 -5.40 -5.45 14.29
CA GLN A 350 -4.69 -6.54 14.99
C GLN A 350 -5.63 -7.67 15.40
N VAL A 351 -6.85 -7.35 15.83
CA VAL A 351 -7.89 -8.37 16.12
C VAL A 351 -8.17 -9.19 14.86
N LEU A 352 -8.46 -8.54 13.73
CA LEU A 352 -8.71 -9.23 12.46
C LEU A 352 -7.51 -10.07 11.99
N LEU A 353 -6.29 -9.57 12.16
CA LEU A 353 -5.08 -10.32 11.83
C LEU A 353 -4.87 -11.54 12.74
N ARG A 354 -5.17 -11.44 14.04
CA ARG A 354 -5.14 -12.58 14.97
C ARG A 354 -6.18 -13.62 14.60
N ILE A 355 -7.37 -13.18 14.22
CA ILE A 355 -8.45 -14.05 13.76
C ILE A 355 -8.03 -14.78 12.47
N ALA A 356 -7.46 -14.08 11.49
CA ALA A 356 -6.94 -14.69 10.26
C ALA A 356 -5.85 -15.75 10.50
N ARG A 357 -5.16 -15.71 11.66
CA ARG A 357 -4.14 -16.69 12.07
C ARG A 357 -4.70 -17.90 12.81
N LEU A 358 -6.00 -17.92 13.14
CA LEU A 358 -6.63 -19.08 13.80
C LEU A 358 -6.69 -20.29 12.86
N ASP A 359 -6.80 -20.06 11.55
CA ASP A 359 -6.69 -21.12 10.56
C ASP A 359 -5.22 -21.41 10.23
N SER A 360 -4.64 -22.29 11.04
CA SER A 360 -3.25 -22.75 10.91
C SER A 360 -3.11 -24.02 10.05
N ARG A 361 -4.23 -24.59 9.56
CA ARG A 361 -4.23 -25.88 8.84
C ARG A 361 -4.06 -25.71 7.32
N GLN A 362 -4.20 -24.50 6.82
CA GLN A 362 -3.78 -24.12 5.48
C GLN A 362 -2.89 -22.88 5.58
N HIS A 363 -1.80 -22.84 4.82
CA HIS A 363 -1.04 -21.60 4.61
C HIS A 363 -1.94 -20.64 3.81
N LEU A 364 -2.89 -19.98 4.50
CA LEU A 364 -3.86 -19.10 3.86
C LEU A 364 -3.10 -17.91 3.28
N LEU A 365 -2.84 -17.97 1.97
CA LEU A 365 -2.34 -16.82 1.22
C LEU A 365 -3.52 -15.86 1.11
N LEU A 366 -3.62 -14.96 2.10
CA LEU A 366 -4.67 -13.95 2.11
C LEU A 366 -4.66 -13.19 0.79
N PRO A 367 -5.83 -12.95 0.16
CA PRO A 367 -5.92 -12.11 -1.03
C PRO A 367 -5.22 -10.77 -0.80
N ARG A 368 -4.46 -10.33 -1.81
CA ARG A 368 -3.68 -9.07 -1.75
C ARG A 368 -4.46 -7.88 -1.20
N ASN A 369 -5.71 -7.70 -1.62
CA ASN A 369 -6.53 -6.57 -1.19
C ASN A 369 -6.89 -6.63 0.31
N LEU A 370 -6.99 -7.82 0.91
CA LEU A 370 -7.22 -7.97 2.34
C LEU A 370 -5.96 -7.67 3.14
N ILE A 371 -4.80 -8.15 2.70
CA ILE A 371 -3.51 -7.80 3.32
C ILE A 371 -3.30 -6.29 3.30
N LEU A 372 -3.57 -5.68 2.14
CA LEU A 372 -3.50 -4.23 1.99
C LEU A 372 -4.49 -3.53 2.91
N LEU A 373 -5.74 -3.99 2.98
CA LEU A 373 -6.75 -3.46 3.90
C LEU A 373 -6.29 -3.49 5.36
N LEU A 374 -5.83 -4.66 5.85
CA LEU A 374 -5.38 -4.82 7.23
C LEU A 374 -4.23 -3.86 7.54
N ARG A 375 -3.25 -3.74 6.63
CA ARG A 375 -2.15 -2.77 6.77
C ARG A 375 -2.67 -1.33 6.77
N THR A 376 -3.55 -0.98 5.85
CA THR A 376 -4.13 0.37 5.78
C THR A 376 -4.83 0.73 7.08
N LEU A 377 -5.62 -0.18 7.66
CA LEU A 377 -6.26 0.03 8.95
C LEU A 377 -5.23 0.23 10.08
N MET A 378 -4.17 -0.58 10.13
CA MET A 378 -3.08 -0.40 11.12
C MET A 378 -2.40 0.96 11.01
N LEU A 379 -2.05 1.39 9.79
CA LEU A 379 -1.40 2.67 9.53
C LEU A 379 -2.33 3.85 9.84
N LEU A 380 -3.60 3.72 9.45
CA LEU A 380 -4.63 4.71 9.72
C LEU A 380 -4.84 4.89 11.23
N GLU A 381 -5.03 3.80 11.98
CA GLU A 381 -5.14 3.86 13.43
C GLU A 381 -3.92 4.53 14.08
N GLY A 382 -2.71 4.17 13.65
CA GLY A 382 -1.48 4.77 14.15
C GLY A 382 -1.41 6.28 13.90
N LEU A 383 -1.73 6.71 12.67
CA LEU A 383 -1.76 8.12 12.30
C LEU A 383 -2.84 8.89 13.06
N MET A 384 -4.03 8.30 13.23
CA MET A 384 -5.13 8.92 13.96
C MET A 384 -4.81 9.08 15.44
N ARG A 385 -4.18 8.09 16.09
CA ARG A 385 -3.72 8.20 17.48
C ARG A 385 -2.60 9.24 17.66
N ALA A 386 -1.73 9.39 16.67
CA ALA A 386 -0.72 10.44 16.69
C ALA A 386 -1.34 11.84 16.61
N LEU A 387 -2.42 11.99 15.85
CA LEU A 387 -3.17 13.24 15.72
C LEU A 387 -4.02 13.54 16.94
N ASP A 388 -4.76 12.55 17.43
CA ASP A 388 -5.59 12.61 18.62
C ASP A 388 -5.28 11.42 19.54
N PRO A 389 -4.52 11.64 20.63
CA PRO A 389 -4.19 10.58 21.58
C PRO A 389 -5.41 9.90 22.23
N GLY A 390 -6.58 10.55 22.21
CA GLY A 390 -7.84 9.97 22.69
C GLY A 390 -8.57 9.11 21.65
N PHE A 391 -8.07 9.03 20.41
CA PHE A 391 -8.76 8.38 19.32
C PHE A 391 -8.87 6.86 19.48
N ALA A 392 -10.06 6.33 19.21
CA ALA A 392 -10.33 4.90 19.22
C ALA A 392 -11.19 4.48 18.01
N LEU A 393 -10.56 3.79 17.04
CA LEU A 393 -11.24 3.27 15.85
C LEU A 393 -12.43 2.33 16.14
N PRO A 394 -12.54 1.61 17.27
CA PRO A 394 -13.74 0.80 17.53
C PRO A 394 -14.95 1.64 17.96
N ALA A 395 -14.73 2.77 18.65
CA ALA A 395 -15.80 3.61 19.17
C ALA A 395 -16.36 4.60 18.12
N GLU A 396 -15.50 5.04 17.19
CA GLU A 396 -15.82 6.12 16.23
C GLU A 396 -16.74 5.72 15.06
N PRO A 397 -16.60 4.54 14.42
CA PRO A 397 -17.56 4.02 13.46
C PRO A 397 -18.92 3.72 14.08
N GLN A 398 -18.99 3.50 15.40
CA GLN A 398 -20.28 3.38 16.10
C GLN A 398 -20.93 4.76 16.26
N ALA A 399 -20.16 5.79 16.61
CA ALA A 399 -20.60 7.19 16.60
C ALA A 399 -20.98 7.69 15.18
N ARG A 400 -20.37 7.12 14.13
CA ARG A 400 -20.64 7.43 12.71
C ARG A 400 -21.40 6.30 12.00
N SER A 401 -22.07 5.42 12.74
CA SER A 401 -22.73 4.23 12.19
C SER A 401 -23.83 4.60 11.20
N GLY A 402 -24.54 5.70 11.44
CA GLY A 402 -25.49 6.29 10.49
C GLY A 402 -24.84 6.66 9.16
N LYS A 403 -23.63 7.24 9.16
CA LYS A 403 -22.88 7.57 7.95
C LYS A 403 -22.40 6.31 7.22
N VAL A 404 -21.92 5.30 7.94
CA VAL A 404 -21.54 4.01 7.32
C VAL A 404 -22.75 3.35 6.69
N ALA A 405 -23.89 3.33 7.37
CA ALA A 405 -25.13 2.78 6.84
C ALA A 405 -25.59 3.55 5.58
N GLU A 406 -25.56 4.88 5.61
CA GLU A 406 -25.88 5.73 4.45
C GLU A 406 -24.99 5.44 3.25
N LEU A 407 -23.67 5.34 3.45
CA LEU A 407 -22.70 5.03 2.40
C LEU A 407 -22.90 3.63 1.79
N LEU A 408 -23.44 2.68 2.56
CA LEU A 408 -23.72 1.32 2.11
C LEU A 408 -25.07 1.19 1.38
N GLN A 409 -25.98 2.18 1.48
CA GLN A 409 -27.29 2.10 0.84
C GLN A 409 -27.19 2.04 -0.70
N PRO A 410 -27.97 1.16 -1.35
CA PRO A 410 -28.01 1.10 -2.81
C PRO A 410 -28.67 2.36 -3.38
N GLY A 411 -27.85 3.32 -3.81
CA GLY A 411 -28.33 4.58 -4.39
C GLY A 411 -27.55 5.83 -3.96
N HIS A 412 -26.64 5.72 -2.98
CA HIS A 412 -25.76 6.83 -2.62
C HIS A 412 -24.81 7.14 -3.79
N ARG A 413 -25.25 8.05 -4.67
CA ARG A 413 -24.50 8.52 -5.83
C ARG A 413 -23.41 9.46 -5.33
N ALA A 414 -22.26 8.91 -4.93
CA ALA A 414 -21.03 9.65 -5.07
C ALA A 414 -20.87 9.96 -6.58
N GLY A 415 -21.01 11.23 -6.93
CA GLY A 415 -20.95 11.81 -8.29
C GLY A 415 -20.75 10.86 -9.47
N ALA A 416 -21.83 10.66 -10.23
CA ALA A 416 -21.86 10.21 -11.64
C ALA A 416 -20.95 9.05 -12.07
N ALA A 417 -21.57 7.88 -12.16
CA ALA A 417 -21.44 6.86 -13.21
C ALA A 417 -20.03 6.51 -13.74
N SER A 418 -19.55 5.32 -13.38
CA SER A 418 -18.83 4.47 -14.31
C SER A 418 -19.09 3.01 -13.95
N ARG A 419 -19.68 2.28 -14.90
CA ARG A 419 -19.76 0.82 -14.89
C ARG A 419 -18.34 0.29 -14.67
N ALA A 420 -18.16 -0.56 -13.66
CA ALA A 420 -16.99 -1.43 -13.64
C ALA A 420 -16.95 -2.19 -14.97
N PRO A 421 -15.79 -2.42 -15.60
CA PRO A 421 -15.72 -3.37 -16.69
C PRO A 421 -16.14 -4.73 -16.11
N ASP A 422 -17.12 -5.37 -16.74
CA ASP A 422 -17.50 -6.74 -16.41
C ASP A 422 -16.23 -7.60 -16.38
N ARG A 423 -16.02 -8.29 -15.26
CA ARG A 423 -14.98 -9.34 -15.20
C ARG A 423 -15.28 -10.35 -16.31
N PRO A 424 -14.27 -10.85 -17.04
CA PRO A 424 -14.47 -12.07 -17.81
C PRO A 424 -14.77 -13.18 -16.81
N THR A 425 -15.94 -13.79 -16.92
CA THR A 425 -16.23 -15.03 -16.19
C THR A 425 -15.23 -16.10 -16.63
N ALA A 426 -14.91 -17.04 -15.74
CA ALA A 426 -13.95 -18.13 -16.01
C ALA A 426 -14.30 -18.98 -17.26
N ALA A 427 -15.53 -18.87 -17.78
CA ALA A 427 -15.96 -19.48 -19.04
C ALA A 427 -15.52 -18.70 -20.31
N GLY A 428 -15.19 -17.41 -20.20
CA GLY A 428 -14.75 -16.58 -21.34
C GLY A 428 -13.27 -16.73 -21.70
N ALA A 429 -12.42 -17.12 -20.75
CA ALA A 429 -10.98 -17.31 -20.97
C ALA A 429 -10.64 -18.57 -21.80
N ALA A 430 -11.56 -19.55 -21.86
CA ALA A 430 -11.33 -20.79 -22.61
C ALA A 430 -11.63 -20.67 -24.12
N ARG A 431 -12.32 -19.62 -24.58
CA ARG A 431 -12.63 -19.42 -26.01
C ARG A 431 -11.67 -18.51 -26.76
N ALA A 432 -10.84 -17.73 -26.06
CA ALA A 432 -9.83 -16.86 -26.68
C ALA A 432 -8.45 -17.53 -26.87
N LEU A 433 -8.34 -18.83 -26.58
CA LEU A 433 -7.14 -19.66 -26.78
C LEU A 433 -7.32 -20.72 -27.88
N ALA A 434 -8.41 -20.65 -28.65
CA ALA A 434 -8.71 -21.58 -29.76
C ALA A 434 -9.04 -20.86 -31.09
N ALA A 435 -8.68 -19.58 -31.21
CA ALA A 435 -8.62 -18.81 -32.45
C ALA A 435 -7.35 -17.95 -32.38
#